data_AF-A0A328BFF4-F1
#
_entry.id   AF-A0A328BFF4-F1
#
_cell.length_a   1.000
_cell.length_b   1.000
_cell.length_c   1.000
_cell.angle_alpha   90.00
_cell.angle_beta   90.00
_cell.angle_gamma   90.00
#
_symmetry.space_group_name_H-M   'P 1'
#
loop_
_entity.id
_entity.type
_entity.pdbx_description
1 polymer ?
#
loop_
_entity_poly.entity_id
_entity_poly.type
_entity_poly.pdbx_seq_one_letter_code
_entity_poly.pdbx_strand_id
1 'polypeptide(L)'
;MSKFSVLLAFCAVAVLPGCYAQLDDPKAVADSLPVYRPLLMTRATLEQAVALLPPRDVQAPGKTYCHGAYLLVNEQYEGIHIIDNQDPSRPRKVGFLRIPGSLGVAMRGPVLYADNAVDLVTIDLTDPANARVLGRVRNVFPELPLPETASVEPGYRAENRPPDAVVVGWQKIR
;
A
#
# COMPACT_ATOMS: atom_id res chain seq x y z
N MET A 1 67.56 21.01 40.87
CA MET A 1 66.12 21.32 40.75
C MET A 1 65.58 20.56 39.56
N SER A 2 65.01 19.38 39.78
CA SER A 2 64.48 18.51 38.72
C SER A 2 63.22 17.86 39.25
N LYS A 3 62.12 18.02 38.48
CA LYS A 3 60.97 17.11 38.33
C LYS A 3 59.80 17.91 37.73
N PHE A 4 59.64 17.84 36.41
CA PHE A 4 58.36 18.09 35.76
C PHE A 4 57.92 16.74 35.19
N SER A 5 56.99 16.07 35.88
CA SER A 5 56.37 14.84 35.38
C SER A 5 55.28 15.24 34.39
N VAL A 6 55.52 14.98 33.11
CA VAL A 6 54.49 15.06 32.08
C VAL A 6 53.68 13.77 32.15
N LEU A 7 52.46 13.86 32.68
CA LEU A 7 51.50 12.77 32.64
C LEU A 7 50.91 12.73 31.20
N LEU A 8 51.41 11.82 30.36
CA LEU A 8 50.75 11.51 29.08
C LEU A 8 49.48 10.69 29.38
N ALA A 9 48.32 11.34 29.32
CA ALA A 9 47.04 10.66 29.30
C ALA A 9 46.85 10.01 27.91
N PHE A 10 47.11 8.71 27.82
CA PHE A 10 46.86 7.92 26.62
C PHE A 10 45.36 7.67 26.50
N CYS A 11 44.64 8.55 25.81
CA CYS A 11 43.25 8.30 25.43
C CYS A 11 43.20 7.13 24.45
N ALA A 12 42.93 5.93 24.95
CA ALA A 12 42.58 4.78 24.14
C ALA A 12 41.23 5.05 23.46
N VAL A 13 41.27 5.56 22.23
CA VAL A 13 40.10 5.61 21.36
C VAL A 13 39.76 4.17 21.00
N ALA A 14 38.78 3.60 21.71
CA ALA A 14 38.18 2.32 21.36
C ALA A 14 37.43 2.49 20.04
N VAL A 15 38.09 2.14 18.93
CA VAL A 15 37.43 1.98 17.64
C VAL A 15 36.58 0.71 17.74
N LEU A 16 35.29 0.88 18.00
CA LEU A 16 34.33 -0.20 17.84
C LEU A 16 34.34 -0.59 16.36
N PRO A 17 34.66 -1.85 15.99
CA PRO A 17 34.44 -2.31 14.64
C PRO A 17 32.92 -2.38 14.45
N GLY A 18 32.34 -1.31 13.91
CA GLY A 18 31.01 -1.39 13.36
C GLY A 18 31.04 -2.46 12.28
N CYS A 19 30.26 -3.53 12.46
CA CYS A 19 30.04 -4.53 11.43
C CYS A 19 29.36 -3.86 10.24
N TYR A 20 30.14 -3.26 9.35
CA TYR A 20 29.72 -3.03 7.98
C TYR A 20 29.68 -4.40 7.33
N ALA A 21 28.48 -4.98 7.22
CA ALA A 21 28.27 -6.09 6.31
C ALA A 21 28.68 -5.58 4.93
N GLN A 22 29.73 -6.18 4.38
CA GLN A 22 30.27 -5.81 3.08
C GLN A 22 29.29 -6.28 2.01
N LEU A 23 28.32 -5.44 1.69
CA LEU A 23 27.33 -5.66 0.63
C LEU A 23 27.90 -5.22 -0.73
N ASP A 24 29.14 -5.61 -1.03
CA ASP A 24 29.79 -5.30 -2.31
C ASP A 24 29.55 -6.39 -3.37
N ASP A 25 28.91 -7.51 -3.01
CA ASP A 25 28.51 -8.56 -3.95
C ASP A 25 27.07 -8.34 -4.44
N PRO A 26 26.86 -7.96 -5.72
CA PRO A 26 25.52 -7.77 -6.28
C PRO A 26 24.62 -9.00 -6.15
N LYS A 27 25.20 -10.21 -6.10
CA LYS A 27 24.47 -11.46 -5.92
C LYS A 27 23.99 -11.63 -4.48
N ALA A 28 24.84 -11.33 -3.50
CA ALA A 28 24.44 -11.30 -2.10
C ALA A 28 23.33 -10.27 -1.83
N VAL A 29 23.37 -9.11 -2.50
CA VAL A 29 22.28 -8.12 -2.45
C VAL A 29 21.00 -8.70 -3.05
N ALA A 30 21.04 -9.28 -4.25
CA ALA A 30 19.87 -9.86 -4.90
C ALA A 30 19.22 -10.98 -4.08
N ASP A 31 20.03 -11.85 -3.45
CA ASP A 31 19.53 -12.95 -2.60
C ASP A 31 18.87 -12.42 -1.31
N SER A 32 19.32 -11.26 -0.81
CA SER A 32 18.79 -10.59 0.38
C SER A 32 17.51 -9.77 0.14
N LEU A 33 17.18 -9.48 -1.12
CA LEU A 33 15.98 -8.68 -1.42
C LEU A 33 14.70 -9.42 -1.00
N PRO A 34 13.70 -8.67 -0.52
CA PRO A 34 12.38 -9.25 -0.29
C PRO A 34 11.80 -9.74 -1.61
N VAL A 35 10.98 -10.80 -1.52
CA VAL A 35 10.33 -11.41 -2.69
C VAL A 35 8.83 -11.18 -2.60
N TYR A 36 8.24 -10.67 -3.68
CA TYR A 36 6.81 -10.42 -3.76
C TYR A 36 6.15 -11.28 -4.83
N ARG A 37 4.91 -11.65 -4.56
CA ARG A 37 3.97 -12.24 -5.52
C ARG A 37 2.88 -11.22 -5.85
N PRO A 38 2.59 -10.95 -7.13
CA PRO A 38 1.48 -10.08 -7.50
C PRO A 38 0.15 -10.77 -7.22
N LEU A 39 -0.81 -10.01 -6.72
CA LEU A 39 -2.22 -10.38 -6.72
C LEU A 39 -2.75 -10.04 -8.11
N LEU A 40 -3.20 -11.05 -8.85
CA LEU A 40 -3.64 -10.89 -10.24
C LEU A 40 -5.17 -10.99 -10.35
N MET A 41 -5.75 -10.16 -11.20
CA MET A 41 -7.13 -10.30 -11.67
C MET A 41 -7.18 -10.27 -13.19
N THR A 42 -8.13 -10.98 -13.79
CA THR A 42 -8.43 -10.76 -15.21
C THR A 42 -9.08 -9.39 -15.39
N ARG A 43 -8.93 -8.80 -16.57
CA ARG A 43 -9.60 -7.56 -16.96
C ARG A 43 -11.12 -7.62 -16.70
N ALA A 44 -11.79 -8.70 -17.11
CA ALA A 44 -13.24 -8.85 -16.95
C ALA A 44 -13.65 -8.86 -15.47
N THR A 45 -12.90 -9.57 -14.62
CA THR A 45 -13.17 -9.61 -13.18
C THR A 45 -12.95 -8.26 -12.51
N LEU A 46 -11.86 -7.55 -12.85
CA LEU A 46 -11.55 -6.25 -12.29
C LEU A 46 -12.70 -5.25 -12.49
N GLU A 47 -13.31 -5.28 -13.68
CA GLU A 47 -14.36 -4.33 -14.06
C GLU A 47 -15.66 -4.50 -13.28
N GLN A 48 -15.90 -5.70 -12.77
CA GLN A 48 -17.06 -6.07 -11.97
C GLN A 48 -16.75 -6.13 -10.47
N ALA A 49 -15.49 -5.92 -10.06
CA ALA A 49 -15.06 -6.18 -8.70
C ALA A 49 -15.43 -5.08 -7.70
N VAL A 50 -15.70 -3.85 -8.16
CA VAL A 50 -16.07 -2.73 -7.29
C VAL A 50 -17.46 -2.95 -6.72
N ALA A 51 -17.54 -3.08 -5.39
CA ALA A 51 -18.79 -3.39 -4.71
C ALA A 51 -18.79 -2.92 -3.25
N LEU A 52 -19.96 -2.52 -2.75
CA LEU A 52 -20.18 -2.32 -1.33
C LEU A 52 -20.42 -3.66 -0.64
N LEU A 53 -19.64 -3.93 0.41
CA LEU A 53 -19.69 -5.15 1.21
C LEU A 53 -20.05 -4.81 2.67
N PRO A 54 -20.49 -5.81 3.46
CA PRO A 54 -20.66 -5.64 4.90
C PRO A 54 -19.39 -5.08 5.56
N PRO A 55 -19.52 -4.32 6.66
CA PRO A 55 -18.37 -3.79 7.38
C PRO A 55 -17.48 -4.92 7.89
N ARG A 56 -16.17 -4.68 7.89
CA ARG A 56 -15.15 -5.59 8.40
C ARG A 56 -14.11 -4.83 9.21
N ASP A 57 -13.22 -5.56 9.86
CA ASP A 57 -12.12 -4.95 10.59
C ASP A 57 -11.05 -4.37 9.67
N VAL A 58 -10.47 -3.26 10.11
CA VAL A 58 -9.34 -2.59 9.46
C VAL A 58 -8.08 -3.39 9.78
N GLN A 59 -7.30 -3.75 8.76
CA GLN A 59 -6.11 -4.59 8.93
C GLN A 59 -4.81 -3.80 8.75
N ALA A 60 -4.65 -3.13 7.60
CA ALA A 60 -3.48 -2.39 7.18
C ALA A 60 -3.89 -1.00 6.64
N PRO A 61 -4.31 -0.08 7.54
CA PRO A 61 -4.85 1.21 7.11
C PRO A 61 -3.78 2.05 6.41
N GLY A 62 -4.17 2.61 5.27
CA GLY A 62 -3.46 3.67 4.57
C GLY A 62 -3.98 5.04 4.97
N LYS A 63 -4.20 5.91 3.97
CA LYS A 63 -4.70 7.27 4.20
C LYS A 63 -6.16 7.26 4.66
N THR A 64 -6.49 8.21 5.53
CA THR A 64 -7.84 8.48 6.00
C THR A 64 -8.34 9.81 5.44
N TYR A 65 -9.61 9.84 5.04
CA TYR A 65 -10.28 11.02 4.49
C TYR A 65 -11.58 11.28 5.26
N CYS A 66 -11.99 12.54 5.33
CA CYS A 66 -13.26 12.94 5.93
C CYS A 66 -14.25 13.36 4.83
N HIS A 67 -15.50 12.89 4.92
CA HIS A 67 -16.60 13.32 4.06
C HIS A 67 -17.86 13.52 4.89
N GLY A 68 -18.20 14.78 5.18
CA GLY A 68 -19.24 15.08 6.17
C GLY A 68 -18.88 14.48 7.53
N ALA A 69 -19.78 13.66 8.06
CA ALA A 69 -19.54 12.91 9.31
C ALA A 69 -18.96 11.51 9.09
N TYR A 70 -18.58 11.14 7.87
CA TYR A 70 -17.98 9.83 7.58
C TYR A 70 -16.46 9.92 7.53
N LEU A 71 -15.80 8.90 8.08
CA LEU A 71 -14.39 8.61 7.85
C LEU A 71 -14.28 7.52 6.78
N LEU A 72 -13.43 7.78 5.80
CA LEU A 72 -13.09 6.86 4.72
C LEU A 72 -11.63 6.43 4.93
N VAL A 73 -11.41 5.19 5.35
CA VAL A 73 -10.07 4.67 5.65
C VAL A 73 -9.65 3.72 4.54
N ASN A 74 -8.57 4.03 3.82
CA ASN A 74 -8.07 3.16 2.78
C ASN A 74 -7.47 1.88 3.39
N GLU A 75 -7.85 0.72 2.86
CA GLU A 75 -7.22 -0.57 3.08
C GLU A 75 -6.38 -0.87 1.84
N GLN A 76 -5.06 -0.93 2.00
CA GLN A 76 -4.15 -0.97 0.86
C GLN A 76 -4.47 -2.15 -0.07
N TYR A 77 -4.62 -1.87 -1.37
CA TYR A 77 -5.00 -2.81 -2.44
C TYR A 77 -6.42 -3.38 -2.38
N GLU A 78 -7.18 -3.13 -1.31
CA GLU A 78 -8.47 -3.80 -1.12
C GLU A 78 -9.67 -2.88 -1.27
N GLY A 79 -9.55 -1.60 -0.86
CA GLY A 79 -10.64 -0.63 -0.97
C GLY A 79 -10.73 0.32 0.22
N ILE A 80 -11.95 0.75 0.57
CA ILE A 80 -12.21 1.80 1.55
C ILE A 80 -13.18 1.32 2.63
N HIS A 81 -12.77 1.43 3.89
CA HIS A 81 -13.68 1.31 5.03
C HIS A 81 -14.51 2.57 5.17
N ILE A 82 -15.83 2.42 5.29
CA ILE A 82 -16.77 3.51 5.53
C ILE A 82 -17.19 3.46 6.99
N ILE A 83 -16.86 4.51 7.74
CA ILE A 83 -17.12 4.62 9.17
C ILE A 83 -17.98 5.86 9.40
N ASP A 84 -19.16 5.67 9.97
CA ASP A 84 -20.00 6.72 10.50
C ASP A 84 -19.37 7.28 11.79
N ASN A 85 -19.08 8.58 11.79
CA ASN A 85 -18.43 9.30 12.85
C ASN A 85 -19.28 10.51 13.31
N GLN A 86 -20.62 10.39 13.25
CA GLN A 86 -21.55 11.39 13.81
C GLN A 86 -21.34 11.61 15.31
N ASP A 87 -21.03 10.54 16.05
CA ASP A 87 -20.54 10.60 17.43
C ASP A 87 -19.07 10.16 17.46
N PRO A 88 -18.11 11.11 17.55
CA PRO A 88 -16.69 10.79 17.57
C PRO A 88 -16.25 9.94 18.77
N SER A 89 -17.03 9.90 19.85
CA SER A 89 -16.75 9.03 20.99
C SER A 89 -17.15 7.57 20.73
N ARG A 90 -17.97 7.32 19.69
CA ARG A 90 -18.55 6.01 19.34
C ARG A 90 -18.66 5.81 17.82
N PRO A 91 -17.56 5.80 17.07
CA PRO A 91 -17.59 5.57 15.62
C PRO A 91 -18.15 4.18 15.28
N ARG A 92 -18.90 4.09 14.17
CA ARG A 92 -19.55 2.86 13.72
C ARG A 92 -19.14 2.51 12.30
N LYS A 93 -18.58 1.31 12.09
CA LYS A 93 -18.32 0.77 10.75
C LYS A 93 -19.65 0.48 10.07
N VAL A 94 -19.89 1.04 8.89
CA VAL A 94 -21.17 0.88 8.17
C VAL A 94 -21.03 0.11 6.87
N GLY A 95 -19.83 0.02 6.30
CA GLY A 95 -19.57 -0.79 5.11
C GLY A 95 -18.11 -0.82 4.71
N PHE A 96 -17.81 -1.69 3.76
CA PHE A 96 -16.50 -1.74 3.10
C PHE A 96 -16.71 -1.67 1.59
N LEU A 97 -16.26 -0.57 0.98
CA LEU A 97 -16.28 -0.41 -0.46
C LEU A 97 -15.04 -1.09 -1.04
N ARG A 98 -15.21 -2.31 -1.56
CA ARG A 98 -14.13 -3.06 -2.20
C ARG A 98 -13.74 -2.38 -3.51
N ILE A 99 -12.46 -2.04 -3.65
CA ILE A 99 -11.86 -1.46 -4.86
C ILE A 99 -10.47 -2.09 -5.02
N PRO A 100 -10.36 -3.23 -5.74
CA PRO A 100 -9.08 -3.92 -5.87
C PRO A 100 -8.00 -3.03 -6.49
N GLY A 101 -6.78 -3.09 -5.98
CA GLY A 101 -5.68 -2.24 -6.44
C GLY A 101 -5.82 -0.77 -6.09
N SER A 102 -6.71 -0.40 -5.17
CA SER A 102 -6.79 0.96 -4.64
C SER A 102 -5.60 1.26 -3.75
N LEU A 103 -4.84 2.30 -4.11
CA LEU A 103 -3.78 2.89 -3.28
C LEU A 103 -4.22 4.20 -2.63
N GLY A 104 -5.20 4.87 -3.23
CA GLY A 104 -5.68 6.14 -2.76
C GLY A 104 -6.95 6.56 -3.45
N VAL A 105 -7.53 7.61 -2.88
CA VAL A 105 -8.76 8.22 -3.38
C VAL A 105 -8.68 9.73 -3.29
N ALA A 106 -9.54 10.39 -4.07
CA ALA A 106 -9.86 11.79 -3.97
C ALA A 106 -11.39 11.98 -4.00
N MET A 107 -11.88 13.09 -3.46
CA MET A 107 -13.31 13.39 -3.39
C MET A 107 -13.62 14.74 -4.03
N ARG A 108 -14.73 14.82 -4.76
CA ARG A 108 -15.34 16.09 -5.19
C ARG A 108 -16.85 16.03 -4.96
N GLY A 109 -17.33 16.76 -3.95
CA GLY A 109 -18.70 16.62 -3.49
C GLY A 109 -18.94 15.17 -3.01
N PRO A 110 -20.03 14.50 -3.44
CA PRO A 110 -20.30 13.12 -3.09
C PRO A 110 -19.58 12.09 -3.97
N VAL A 111 -18.79 12.53 -4.96
CA VAL A 111 -18.14 11.61 -5.91
C VAL A 111 -16.73 11.28 -5.43
N LEU A 112 -16.50 9.99 -5.21
CA LEU A 112 -15.19 9.37 -4.96
C LEU A 112 -14.53 9.04 -6.29
N TYR A 113 -13.27 9.43 -6.42
CA TYR A 113 -12.36 9.08 -7.50
C TYR A 113 -11.33 8.15 -6.90
N ALA A 114 -11.28 6.91 -7.37
CA ALA A 114 -10.42 5.89 -6.80
C ALA A 114 -9.58 5.23 -7.89
N ASP A 115 -8.34 4.92 -7.54
CA ASP A 115 -7.53 4.02 -8.33
C ASP A 115 -8.13 2.61 -8.22
N ASN A 116 -8.22 1.91 -9.34
CA ASN A 116 -8.62 0.51 -9.39
C ASN A 116 -7.58 -0.22 -10.24
N ALA A 117 -6.40 -0.41 -9.64
CA ALA A 117 -5.17 -0.76 -10.33
C ALA A 117 -4.83 0.26 -11.43
N VAL A 118 -4.82 -0.16 -12.69
CA VAL A 118 -4.47 0.70 -13.84
C VAL A 118 -5.60 1.64 -14.27
N ASP A 119 -6.79 1.49 -13.70
CA ASP A 119 -7.98 2.26 -14.07
C ASP A 119 -8.31 3.35 -13.03
N LEU A 120 -9.01 4.38 -13.49
CA LEU A 120 -9.73 5.31 -12.63
C LEU A 120 -11.20 4.91 -12.57
N VAL A 121 -11.76 4.76 -11.37
CA VAL A 121 -13.20 4.55 -11.18
C VAL A 121 -13.81 5.71 -10.41
N THR A 122 -15.00 6.13 -10.83
CA THR A 122 -15.79 7.15 -10.14
C THR A 122 -16.99 6.51 -9.46
N ILE A 123 -17.22 6.82 -8.19
CA ILE A 123 -18.22 6.18 -7.35
C ILE A 123 -19.05 7.26 -6.65
N ASP A 124 -20.36 7.12 -6.70
CA ASP A 124 -21.30 7.97 -5.97
C ASP A 124 -21.37 7.52 -4.50
N LEU A 125 -21.08 8.44 -3.58
CA LEU A 125 -21.19 8.28 -2.14
C LEU A 125 -22.19 9.26 -1.52
N THR A 126 -23.18 9.74 -2.30
CA THR A 126 -24.26 10.59 -1.76
C THR A 126 -24.98 9.89 -0.60
N ASP A 127 -25.20 8.59 -0.74
CA ASP A 127 -25.61 7.70 0.33
C ASP A 127 -24.56 6.58 0.47
N PRO A 128 -23.72 6.61 1.52
CA PRO A 128 -22.67 5.61 1.70
C PRO A 128 -23.18 4.17 1.86
N ALA A 129 -24.44 3.98 2.25
CA ALA A 129 -25.07 2.65 2.30
C ALA A 129 -25.53 2.14 0.93
N ASN A 130 -25.55 3.02 -0.09
CA ASN A 130 -25.98 2.74 -1.45
C ASN A 130 -24.94 3.22 -2.48
N ALA A 131 -23.65 3.00 -2.17
CA ALA A 131 -22.55 3.37 -3.05
C ALA A 131 -22.65 2.67 -4.42
N ARG A 132 -22.47 3.42 -5.52
CA ARG A 132 -22.56 2.88 -6.89
C ARG A 132 -21.49 3.44 -7.81
N VAL A 133 -20.99 2.60 -8.72
CA VAL A 133 -20.06 3.04 -9.78
C VAL A 133 -20.81 3.93 -10.77
N LEU A 134 -20.25 5.11 -11.04
CA LEU A 134 -20.73 6.06 -12.04
C LEU A 134 -20.03 5.89 -13.39
N GLY A 135 -18.77 5.45 -13.36
CA GLY A 135 -17.93 5.42 -14.55
C GLY A 135 -16.55 4.85 -14.30
N ARG A 136 -15.87 4.51 -15.40
CA ARG A 136 -14.53 3.95 -15.44
C ARG A 136 -13.77 4.54 -16.62
N VAL A 137 -12.51 4.92 -16.39
CA VAL A 137 -11.55 5.22 -17.44
C VAL A 137 -10.42 4.20 -17.35
N ARG A 138 -10.24 3.42 -18.41
CA ARG A 138 -9.25 2.34 -18.44
C ARG A 138 -7.84 2.89 -18.63
N ASN A 139 -6.86 2.21 -18.02
CA ASN A 139 -5.42 2.38 -18.30
C ASN A 139 -4.94 3.85 -18.19
N VAL A 140 -5.42 4.58 -17.19
CA VAL A 140 -4.99 5.96 -16.91
C VAL A 140 -3.69 5.96 -16.09
N PHE A 141 -3.49 4.91 -15.28
CA PHE A 141 -2.33 4.75 -14.41
C PHE A 141 -1.40 3.67 -14.94
N PRO A 142 -0.08 3.75 -14.65
CA PRO A 142 0.83 2.63 -14.87
C PRO A 142 0.44 1.41 -14.03
N GLU A 143 0.97 0.24 -14.38
CA GLU A 143 0.85 -0.96 -13.51
C GLU A 143 1.35 -0.65 -12.10
N LEU A 144 0.68 -1.23 -11.09
CA LEU A 144 1.02 -1.03 -9.69
C LEU A 144 2.48 -1.42 -9.43
N PRO A 145 3.35 -0.47 -9.00
CA PRO A 145 4.75 -0.75 -8.75
C PRO A 145 4.92 -1.65 -7.53
N LEU A 146 6.10 -2.25 -7.40
CA LEU A 146 6.49 -2.95 -6.19
C LEU A 146 6.49 -1.98 -4.99
N PRO A 147 6.12 -2.45 -3.77
CA PRO A 147 6.07 -1.59 -2.59
C PRO A 147 7.44 -1.05 -2.16
N GLU A 148 8.51 -1.77 -2.46
CA GLU A 148 9.89 -1.46 -2.10
C GLU A 148 10.84 -2.08 -3.13
N THR A 149 12.14 -1.76 -3.04
CA THR A 149 13.18 -2.43 -3.84
C THR A 149 13.16 -3.93 -3.55
N ALA A 150 12.68 -4.72 -4.49
CA ALA A 150 12.35 -6.12 -4.28
C ALA A 150 12.45 -6.94 -5.58
N SER A 151 12.45 -8.26 -5.44
CA SER A 151 12.31 -9.18 -6.56
C SER A 151 10.88 -9.73 -6.67
N VAL A 152 10.46 -10.04 -7.90
CA VAL A 152 9.21 -10.78 -8.14
C VAL A 152 9.52 -12.27 -8.19
N GLU A 153 8.67 -13.08 -7.54
CA GLU A 153 8.74 -14.53 -7.62
C GLU A 153 8.82 -15.00 -9.08
N PRO A 154 9.78 -15.86 -9.47
CA PRO A 154 10.07 -16.17 -10.87
C PRO A 154 8.84 -16.56 -11.72
N GLY A 155 7.92 -17.36 -11.17
CA GLY A 155 6.70 -17.78 -11.87
C GLY A 155 5.67 -16.68 -12.10
N TYR A 156 5.85 -15.51 -11.49
CA TYR A 156 4.91 -14.38 -11.57
C TYR A 156 5.55 -13.10 -12.13
N ARG A 157 6.74 -13.21 -12.71
CA ARG A 157 7.35 -12.14 -13.50
C ARG A 157 6.46 -11.81 -14.71
N ALA A 158 6.54 -10.57 -15.20
CA ALA A 158 5.62 -10.05 -16.21
C ALA A 158 5.52 -10.95 -17.46
N GLU A 159 6.65 -11.49 -17.91
CA GLU A 159 6.76 -12.43 -19.04
C GLU A 159 6.03 -13.77 -18.83
N ASN A 160 5.77 -14.15 -17.58
CA ASN A 160 5.15 -15.43 -17.20
C ASN A 160 3.67 -15.29 -16.79
N ARG A 161 3.11 -14.07 -16.79
CA ARG A 161 1.72 -13.81 -16.40
C ARG A 161 0.75 -14.11 -17.55
N PRO A 162 -0.53 -14.42 -17.25
CA PRO A 162 -1.58 -14.44 -18.28
C PRO A 162 -1.67 -13.08 -19.00
N PRO A 163 -1.98 -13.06 -20.32
CA PRO A 163 -1.93 -11.85 -21.14
C PRO A 163 -2.96 -10.77 -20.75
N ASP A 164 -4.02 -11.13 -20.03
CA ASP A 164 -5.07 -10.22 -19.56
C ASP A 164 -4.99 -9.95 -18.04
N ALA A 165 -3.89 -10.35 -17.41
CA ALA A 165 -3.69 -10.17 -15.99
C ALA A 165 -3.40 -8.70 -15.65
N VAL A 166 -4.14 -8.19 -14.67
CA VAL A 166 -3.90 -6.90 -14.04
C VAL A 166 -3.39 -7.16 -12.64
N VAL A 167 -2.25 -6.55 -12.28
CA VAL A 167 -1.77 -6.53 -10.91
C VAL A 167 -2.67 -5.62 -10.09
N VAL A 168 -3.32 -6.18 -9.07
CA VAL A 168 -4.20 -5.46 -8.13
C VAL A 168 -3.59 -5.35 -6.74
N GLY A 169 -2.36 -5.79 -6.54
CA GLY A 169 -1.64 -5.68 -5.29
C GLY A 169 -0.45 -6.60 -5.22
N TRP A 170 0.23 -6.60 -4.08
CA TRP A 170 1.46 -7.36 -3.86
C TRP A 170 1.45 -8.02 -2.50
N GLN A 171 1.78 -9.32 -2.47
CA GLN A 171 1.97 -10.09 -1.25
C GLN A 171 3.47 -10.32 -1.02
N LYS A 172 3.98 -9.89 0.15
CA LYS A 172 5.35 -10.20 0.55
C LYS A 172 5.45 -11.68 0.92
N ILE A 173 6.39 -12.39 0.33
CA ILE A 173 6.62 -13.83 0.53
C ILE A 173 7.75 -14.05 1.54
N ARG A 174 8.82 -13.27 1.45
CA ARG A 174 9.94 -13.22 2.40
C ARG A 174 10.60 -11.85 2.39
#